data_AF-A0AAD8Z9D4-F1
#
_entry.id   AF-A0AAD8Z9D4-F1
#
_cell.length_a   1.000
_cell.length_b   1.000
_cell.length_c   1.000
_cell.angle_alpha   90.00
_cell.angle_beta   90.00
_cell.angle_gamma   90.00
#
_symmetry.space_group_name_H-M   'P 1'
#
loop_
_entity.id
_entity.type
_entity.pdbx_description
1 polymer ?
#
loop_
_entity_poly.entity_id
_entity_poly.type
_entity_poly.pdbx_seq_one_letter_code
_entity_poly.pdbx_strand_id
1 'polypeptide(L)'
;MRSAECITHMELPDLQTIYYKWCQTKARRIVKDPIHPNNRLFSLLRSGRRFRSLKTKTERLKRSFFPQAIRALNQGKINCDKLWGPPPPFKKTCGFAFLCSPFPTLSFLK
;
A
#
# COMPACT_ATOMS: atom_id res chain seq x y z
N MET A 1 -5.58 13.11 32.69
CA MET A 1 -4.25 12.62 33.10
C MET A 1 -3.28 12.80 31.94
N ARG A 2 -2.28 13.68 32.09
CA ARG A 2 -1.21 13.94 31.10
C ARG A 2 0.17 13.75 31.74
N SER A 3 0.23 12.91 32.77
CA SER A 3 1.41 12.79 33.65
C SER A 3 2.68 12.37 32.91
N ALA A 4 2.56 11.52 31.89
CA ALA A 4 3.69 11.13 31.06
C ALA A 4 4.23 12.29 30.18
N GLU A 5 3.39 13.23 29.76
CA GLU A 5 3.82 14.45 29.04
C GLU A 5 4.57 15.39 29.99
N CYS A 6 4.10 15.51 31.23
CA CYS A 6 4.76 16.31 32.25
C CYS A 6 6.16 15.79 32.60
N ILE A 7 6.35 14.46 32.63
CA ILE A 7 7.65 13.84 32.93
C ILE A 7 8.61 13.98 31.74
N THR A 8 8.11 13.81 30.53
CA THR A 8 8.94 13.86 29.32
C THR A 8 9.15 15.27 28.78
N HIS A 9 8.41 16.26 29.29
CA HIS A 9 8.33 17.63 28.79
C HIS A 9 8.03 17.71 27.28
N MET A 10 7.31 16.71 26.75
CA MET A 10 6.93 16.61 25.35
C MET A 10 5.46 16.22 25.22
N GLU A 11 4.80 16.70 24.17
CA GLU A 11 3.47 16.23 23.81
C GLU A 11 3.54 14.76 23.37
N LEU A 12 2.72 13.91 23.98
CA LEU A 12 2.63 12.52 23.57
C LEU A 12 1.88 12.43 22.24
N PRO A 13 2.38 11.64 21.28
CA PRO A 13 1.67 11.43 20.04
C PRO A 13 0.35 10.73 20.29
N ASP A 14 -0.72 11.21 19.65
CA ASP A 14 -2.04 10.59 19.75
C ASP A 14 -2.01 9.15 19.22
N LEU A 15 -2.80 8.29 19.83
CA LEU A 15 -2.84 6.86 19.52
C LEU A 15 -3.20 6.61 18.05
N GLN A 16 -4.06 7.45 17.46
CA GLN A 16 -4.39 7.33 16.04
C GLN A 16 -3.17 7.64 15.17
N THR A 17 -2.39 8.66 15.51
CA THR A 17 -1.19 9.04 14.76
C THR A 17 -0.14 7.94 14.76
N ILE A 18 0.08 7.30 15.93
CA ILE A 18 0.98 6.14 16.08
C ILE A 18 0.49 4.99 15.20
N TYR A 19 -0.80 4.66 15.28
CA TYR A 19 -1.41 3.60 14.50
C TYR A 19 -1.29 3.84 12.99
N TYR A 20 -1.56 5.06 12.51
CA TYR A 20 -1.44 5.39 11.09
C TYR A 20 0.01 5.33 10.61
N LYS A 21 0.97 5.83 11.40
CA LYS A 21 2.40 5.75 11.08
C LYS A 21 2.86 4.30 10.96
N TRP A 22 2.43 3.45 11.89
CA TRP A 22 2.69 2.02 11.86
C TRP A 22 2.06 1.34 10.64
N CYS A 23 0.78 1.62 10.36
CA CYS A 23 0.06 1.08 9.21
C CYS A 23 0.76 1.43 7.89
N GLN A 24 1.16 2.70 7.71
CA GLN A 24 1.88 3.13 6.50
C GLN A 24 3.21 2.39 6.35
N THR A 25 3.98 2.27 7.43
CA THR A 25 5.29 1.61 7.41
C THR A 25 5.15 0.13 7.07
N LYS A 26 4.20 -0.57 7.71
CA LYS A 26 3.95 -2.00 7.47
C LYS A 26 3.41 -2.24 6.05
N ALA A 27 2.48 -1.42 5.59
CA ALA A 27 1.91 -1.53 4.25
C ALA A 27 2.98 -1.31 3.16
N ARG A 28 3.87 -0.32 3.32
CA ARG A 28 4.98 -0.10 2.39
C ARG A 28 5.93 -1.29 2.31
N ARG A 29 6.19 -1.99 3.43
CA ARG A 29 6.99 -3.23 3.41
C ARG A 29 6.29 -4.32 2.62
N ILE A 30 5.02 -4.59 2.93
CA ILE A 30 4.22 -5.60 2.21
C ILE A 30 4.17 -5.32 0.71
N VAL A 31 3.94 -4.07 0.31
CA VAL A 31 3.88 -3.69 -1.11
C VAL A 31 5.22 -3.97 -1.80
N LYS A 32 6.35 -3.69 -1.14
CA LYS A 32 7.69 -3.95 -1.68
C LYS A 32 8.05 -5.44 -1.75
N ASP A 33 7.38 -6.29 -0.97
CA ASP A 33 7.67 -7.73 -0.89
C ASP A 33 6.77 -8.52 -1.86
N PRO A 34 7.22 -8.88 -3.07
CA PRO A 34 6.37 -9.53 -4.08
C PRO A 34 5.94 -10.95 -3.69
N ILE A 35 6.70 -11.61 -2.80
CA ILE A 35 6.44 -12.97 -2.32
C ILE A 35 5.38 -12.97 -1.21
N HIS A 36 4.99 -11.80 -0.69
CA HIS A 36 4.03 -11.75 0.40
C HIS A 36 2.63 -12.21 -0.07
N PRO A 37 1.96 -13.14 0.65
CA PRO A 37 0.66 -13.69 0.25
C PRO A 37 -0.41 -12.62 0.04
N ASN A 38 -0.38 -11.56 0.85
CA ASN A 38 -1.37 -10.48 0.78
C ASN A 38 -0.91 -9.28 -0.08
N ASN A 39 0.19 -9.38 -0.83
CA ASN A 39 0.63 -8.32 -1.73
C ASN A 39 -0.47 -7.99 -2.77
N ARG A 40 -1.20 -9.02 -3.22
CA ARG A 40 -2.32 -8.90 -4.17
C ARG A 40 -3.43 -7.92 -3.72
N LEU A 41 -3.60 -7.72 -2.41
CA LEU A 41 -4.58 -6.76 -1.88
C LEU A 41 -4.17 -5.30 -2.16
N PHE A 42 -2.87 -5.04 -2.34
CA PHE A 42 -2.31 -3.73 -2.65
C PHE A 42 -2.13 -3.53 -4.16
N SER A 43 -3.20 -3.71 -4.92
CA SER A 43 -3.20 -3.44 -6.36
C SER A 43 -3.37 -1.95 -6.67
N LEU A 44 -2.57 -1.42 -7.59
CA LEU A 44 -2.71 -0.03 -8.07
C LEU A 44 -3.80 0.08 -9.14
N LEU A 45 -4.42 1.26 -9.21
CA LEU A 45 -5.26 1.68 -10.34
C LEU A 45 -4.40 1.87 -11.60
N ARG A 46 -5.04 1.87 -12.78
CA ARG A 46 -4.34 2.08 -14.07
C ARG A 46 -3.61 3.43 -14.15
N SER A 47 -4.05 4.42 -13.37
CA SER A 47 -3.36 5.71 -13.23
C SER A 47 -2.02 5.60 -12.52
N GLY A 48 -1.76 4.49 -11.83
CA GLY A 48 -0.56 4.28 -11.05
C GLY A 48 -0.42 5.19 -9.85
N ARG A 49 -1.46 5.96 -9.45
CA ARG A 49 -1.38 6.97 -8.37
C ARG A 49 -2.06 6.58 -7.06
N ARG A 50 -2.94 5.58 -7.11
CA ARG A 50 -3.82 5.19 -5.99
C ARG A 50 -4.00 3.68 -5.98
N PHE A 51 -4.09 3.10 -4.78
CA PHE A 51 -4.44 1.70 -4.57
C PHE A 51 -5.95 1.48 -4.68
N ARG A 52 -6.34 0.27 -5.08
CA ARG A 52 -7.73 -0.21 -5.09
C ARG A 52 -8.25 -0.26 -3.66
N SER A 53 -9.38 0.40 -3.38
CA SER A 53 -10.03 0.30 -2.08
C SER A 53 -10.72 -1.05 -1.90
N LEU A 54 -10.56 -1.64 -0.71
CA LEU A 54 -11.30 -2.84 -0.33
C LEU A 54 -12.74 -2.46 0.02
N LYS A 55 -13.71 -2.96 -0.75
CA LYS A 55 -15.14 -2.78 -0.47
C LYS A 55 -15.56 -3.77 0.61
N THR A 56 -16.00 -3.25 1.75
CA THR A 56 -16.39 -4.08 2.91
C THR A 56 -17.65 -3.53 3.55
N LYS A 57 -18.58 -4.42 3.92
CA LYS A 57 -19.88 -4.03 4.52
C LYS A 57 -19.80 -3.92 6.05
N THR A 58 -18.98 -4.75 6.68
CA THR A 58 -18.87 -4.84 8.15
C THR A 58 -17.89 -3.83 8.73
N GLU A 59 -18.27 -3.16 9.82
CA GLU A 59 -17.39 -2.24 10.56
C GLU A 59 -16.11 -2.92 11.09
N ARG A 60 -16.22 -4.16 11.57
CA ARG A 60 -15.07 -4.95 12.03
C ARG A 60 -13.95 -5.00 10.98
N LEU A 61 -14.31 -5.30 9.73
CA LEU A 61 -13.33 -5.36 8.65
C LEU A 61 -12.85 -3.97 8.23
N LYS A 62 -13.72 -2.94 8.22
CA LYS A 62 -13.31 -1.56 7.93
C LYS A 62 -12.26 -1.02 8.92
N ARG A 63 -12.29 -1.49 10.17
CA ARG A 63 -11.33 -1.14 11.22
C ARG A 63 -10.11 -2.07 11.29
N SER A 64 -10.04 -3.08 10.42
CA SER A 64 -8.88 -3.96 10.34
C SER A 64 -7.72 -3.30 9.59
N PHE A 65 -6.55 -3.92 9.67
CA PHE A 65 -5.31 -3.42 9.09
C PHE A 65 -5.40 -3.11 7.59
N PHE A 66 -5.87 -4.05 6.75
CA PHE A 66 -5.76 -3.89 5.29
C PHE A 66 -6.56 -2.72 4.72
N PRO A 67 -7.87 -2.55 5.06
CA PRO A 67 -8.63 -1.40 4.58
C PRO A 67 -8.08 -0.07 5.11
N GLN A 68 -7.59 -0.03 6.34
CA GLN A 68 -6.97 1.17 6.93
C GLN A 68 -5.64 1.51 6.25
N ALA A 69 -4.77 0.52 6.04
CA ALA A 69 -3.51 0.66 5.34
C ALA A 69 -3.71 1.24 3.94
N ILE A 70 -4.66 0.71 3.16
CA ILE A 70 -4.94 1.19 1.81
C ILE A 70 -5.46 2.63 1.81
N ARG A 71 -6.34 2.98 2.75
CA ARG A 71 -6.83 4.36 2.90
C ARG A 71 -5.72 5.32 3.30
N ALA A 72 -4.89 4.93 4.26
CA ALA A 72 -3.76 5.72 4.74
C ALA A 72 -2.73 5.94 3.62
N LEU A 73 -2.45 4.92 2.82
CA LEU A 73 -1.60 5.06 1.64
C LEU A 73 -2.23 6.01 0.62
N ASN A 74 -3.52 5.89 0.33
CA ASN A 74 -4.21 6.76 -0.64
C ASN A 74 -4.33 8.24 -0.22
N GLN A 75 -4.32 8.52 1.09
CA GLN A 75 -4.34 9.88 1.64
C GLN A 75 -2.96 10.54 1.56
N GLY A 76 -1.88 9.77 1.76
CA GLY A 76 -0.54 10.23 1.44
C GLY A 76 -0.40 10.41 -0.07
N LYS A 77 0.28 11.46 -0.54
CA LYS A 77 0.72 11.52 -1.94
C LYS A 77 1.69 10.37 -2.16
N ILE A 78 1.20 9.22 -2.62
CA ILE A 78 2.07 8.10 -2.99
C ILE A 78 2.81 8.55 -4.25
N ASN A 79 4.07 8.91 -4.11
CA ASN A 79 4.96 8.97 -5.25
C ASN A 79 5.29 7.53 -5.62
N CYS A 80 4.51 7.00 -6.55
CA CYS A 80 4.57 5.60 -6.96
C CYS A 80 5.93 5.29 -7.61
N ASP A 81 6.57 6.32 -8.18
CA ASP A 81 7.93 6.34 -8.72
C ASP A 81 9.04 6.13 -7.66
N LYS A 82 8.71 6.24 -6.37
CA LYS A 82 9.65 5.95 -5.27
C LYS A 82 9.42 4.58 -4.62
N LEU A 83 8.29 3.94 -4.91
CA LEU A 83 7.94 2.64 -4.34
C LEU A 83 8.29 1.50 -5.30
N TRP A 84 8.15 1.80 -6.58
CA TRP A 84 8.60 1.02 -7.72
C TRP A 84 9.50 1.97 -8.51
N GLY A 85 10.64 1.52 -9.06
CA GLY A 85 11.47 2.38 -9.91
C GLY A 85 10.66 3.06 -11.01
N PRO A 86 11.23 4.05 -11.73
CA PRO A 86 10.49 4.87 -12.68
C PRO A 86 9.63 3.97 -13.59
N PRO A 87 8.32 4.23 -13.70
CA PRO A 87 7.46 3.41 -14.55
C PRO A 87 8.06 3.41 -15.96
N PRO A 88 8.10 2.25 -16.65
CA PRO A 88 8.54 2.22 -18.04
C PRO A 88 7.72 3.25 -18.81
N PRO A 89 8.35 4.06 -19.69
CA PRO A 89 7.67 5.14 -20.38
C PRO A 89 6.42 4.58 -21.07
N PHE A 90 5.27 5.18 -20.79
CA PHE A 90 4.02 4.88 -21.48
C PHE A 90 4.17 5.27 -22.95
N LYS A 91 4.69 4.35 -23.78
CA LYS A 91 4.69 4.52 -25.22
C LYS A 91 3.25 4.36 -25.69
N LYS A 92 2.67 5.43 -26.21
CA LYS A 92 1.45 5.36 -27.03
C LYS A 92 1.83 4.72 -28.36
N THR A 93 2.00 3.40 -28.39
CA THR A 93 2.07 2.68 -29.66
C THR A 93 0.67 2.19 -29.97
N CYS A 94 0.08 2.83 -30.99
CA CYS A 94 -1.08 2.33 -31.69
C CYS A 94 -0.85 0.86 -32.08
N GLY A 95 -1.82 -0.01 -31.77
CA GLY A 95 -1.88 -1.38 -32.28
C GLY A 95 -0.80 -2.33 -31.74
N PHE A 96 -1.14 -3.07 -30.69
CA PHE A 96 -0.82 -4.48 -30.38
C PHE A 96 -0.82 -4.67 -28.86
N ALA A 97 -1.73 -5.51 -28.39
CA ALA A 97 -1.88 -5.83 -26.98
C ALA A 97 -0.75 -6.79 -26.54
N PHE A 98 0.28 -6.27 -25.87
CA PHE A 98 1.10 -7.11 -24.99
C PHE A 98 0.49 -7.08 -23.59
N LEU A 99 -0.15 -8.20 -23.23
CA LEU A 99 -0.53 -8.54 -21.87
C LEU A 99 0.75 -8.63 -21.03
N CYS A 100 1.02 -7.61 -20.21
CA CYS A 100 1.96 -7.76 -19.12
C CYS A 100 1.25 -8.50 -17.98
N SER A 101 1.25 -9.84 -18.07
CA SER A 101 0.76 -10.74 -17.03
C SER A 101 1.75 -10.78 -15.87
N PRO A 102 1.33 -10.59 -14.60
CA PRO A 102 2.20 -10.76 -13.44
C PRO A 102 2.06 -12.20 -12.94
N PHE A 103 2.65 -13.17 -13.63
CA PHE A 103 2.76 -14.53 -13.10
C PHE A 103 4.15 -15.09 -13.43
N PRO A 104 4.89 -15.62 -12.44
CA PRO A 104 6.09 -16.38 -12.72
C PRO A 104 5.65 -17.77 -13.15
N THR A 105 5.69 -18.06 -14.45
CA THR A 105 5.61 -19.45 -14.91
C THR A 105 6.97 -20.09 -14.66
N LEU A 106 7.06 -20.85 -13.57
CA LEU A 106 8.02 -21.93 -13.39
C LEU A 106 7.78 -22.95 -14.51
N SER A 107 8.60 -22.95 -15.54
CA SER A 107 8.67 -24.04 -16.51
C SER A 107 9.84 -24.95 -16.16
N PHE A 108 9.55 -25.96 -15.33
CA PHE A 108 10.25 -27.24 -15.29
C PHE A 108 9.39 -28.21 -16.11
N LEU A 109 9.90 -28.74 -17.24
CA LEU A 109 10.01 -30.18 -17.52
C LEU A 109 10.44 -30.45 -18.97
N LYS A 110 11.42 -31.37 -19.05
CA LYS A 110 11.83 -32.29 -20.12
C LYS A 110 12.42 -31.69 -21.40
#